data_AF-A0A1T3IAT0-F1
#
_entry.id   AF-A0A1T3IAT0-F1
#
_cell.length_a   1.000
_cell.length_b   1.000
_cell.length_c   1.000
_cell.angle_alpha   90.00
_cell.angle_beta   90.00
_cell.angle_gamma   90.00
#
_symmetry.space_group_name_H-M   'P 1'
#
loop_
_entity.id
_entity.type
_entity.pdbx_description
1 polymer ?
#
loop_
_entity_poly.entity_id
_entity_poly.type
_entity_poly.pdbx_seq_one_letter_code
_entity_poly.pdbx_strand_id
1 'polypeptide(L)' 'MKNLKKISRQELKSIHGGEENNGCYYNFKHYEEGEEIPTIELLLHCTCHNQMLMCYLEDCNTTKCPQLQ' A
#
# COMPACT_ATOMS: atom_id res chain seq x y z
N MET A 1 8.07 23.54 -9.26
CA MET A 1 8.18 23.06 -7.86
C MET A 1 7.29 21.84 -7.72
N LYS A 2 7.82 20.63 -7.94
CA LYS A 2 7.04 19.40 -7.84
C LYS A 2 7.20 18.87 -6.41
N ASN A 3 6.16 19.05 -5.59
CA ASN A 3 6.05 18.51 -4.24
C ASN A 3 5.82 16.99 -4.30
N LEU A 4 6.85 16.22 -4.66
CA LEU A 4 6.86 14.80 -4.37
C LEU A 4 7.14 14.64 -2.89
N LYS A 5 6.09 14.39 -2.10
CA LYS A 5 6.24 13.82 -0.76
C LYS A 5 7.03 12.52 -0.93
N LYS A 6 8.24 12.51 -0.35
CA LYS A 6 9.14 11.36 -0.31
C LYS A 6 8.38 10.19 0.30
N ILE A 7 7.95 9.26 -0.53
CA ILE A 7 7.60 7.93 -0.04
C ILE A 7 8.91 7.31 0.45
N SER A 8 8.82 6.74 1.65
CA SER A 8 9.93 6.15 2.39
C SER A 8 10.79 5.24 1.51
N ARG A 9 12.09 5.34 1.70
CA ARG A 9 13.19 4.64 1.01
C ARG A 9 13.16 3.09 1.09
N GLN A 10 12.04 2.48 1.47
CA GLN A 10 11.84 1.03 1.54
C GLN A 10 11.38 0.43 0.20
N GLU A 11 11.07 1.25 -0.81
CA GLU A 11 10.60 0.83 -2.14
C GLU A 11 11.68 0.36 -3.14
N LEU A 12 12.88 -0.03 -2.70
CA LEU A 12 13.91 -0.50 -3.65
C LEU A 12 14.59 -1.81 -3.25
N LYS A 13 13.78 -2.83 -2.97
CA LYS A 13 14.21 -4.21 -3.16
C LYS A 13 13.17 -4.98 -3.97
N SER A 14 13.07 -4.60 -5.25
CA SER A 14 12.99 -5.61 -6.31
C SER A 14 14.28 -6.44 -6.22
N ILE A 15 14.32 -7.42 -5.32
CA ILE A 15 15.28 -8.51 -5.44
C ILE A 15 14.71 -9.39 -6.54
N HIS A 16 15.31 -9.29 -7.72
CA HIS A 16 15.19 -10.24 -8.81
C HIS A 16 15.10 -11.68 -8.26
N GLY A 17 14.00 -12.39 -8.52
CA GLY A 17 13.82 -13.72 -7.93
C GLY A 17 12.56 -14.48 -8.34
N GLY A 18 12.42 -14.78 -9.64
CA GLY A 18 11.67 -15.94 -10.11
C GLY A 18 10.19 -15.70 -10.44
N GLU A 19 9.82 -16.12 -11.65
CA GLU A 19 8.48 -16.08 -12.26
C GLU A 19 7.41 -16.95 -11.56
N GLU A 20 7.45 -17.11 -10.23
CA GLU A 20 6.53 -18.03 -9.52
C GLU A 20 5.77 -17.45 -8.31
N ASN A 21 6.02 -16.21 -7.88
CA ASN A 21 5.24 -15.59 -6.79
C ASN A 21 4.70 -14.21 -7.21
N ASN A 22 3.48 -14.21 -7.76
CA ASN A 22 2.76 -13.00 -8.16
C ASN A 22 2.22 -12.24 -6.93
N GLY A 23 3.09 -11.57 -6.18
CA GLY A 23 2.70 -10.87 -4.96
C GLY A 23 3.64 -9.75 -4.52
N CYS A 24 3.31 -9.14 -3.38
CA CYS A 24 3.99 -7.99 -2.82
C CYS A 24 4.49 -8.30 -1.41
N TYR A 25 5.62 -7.70 -1.01
CA TYR A 25 6.10 -7.79 0.37
C TYR A 25 5.91 -6.45 1.09
N TYR A 26 5.23 -6.49 2.24
CA TYR A 26 5.05 -5.34 3.12
C TYR A 26 5.13 -5.76 4.59
N ASN A 27 5.86 -5.00 5.40
CA ASN A 27 6.11 -5.33 6.82
C ASN A 27 6.53 -6.79 7.05
N PHE A 28 7.43 -7.30 6.21
CA PHE A 28 7.93 -8.67 6.25
C PHE A 28 6.85 -9.77 6.04
N LYS A 29 5.65 -9.40 5.56
CA LYS A 29 4.58 -10.32 5.14
C LYS A 29 4.44 -10.29 3.61
N HIS A 30 4.21 -11.47 3.02
CA HIS A 30 3.79 -11.62 1.62
C HIS A 30 2.28 -11.41 1.49
N TYR A 31 1.88 -10.70 0.44
CA TYR A 31 0.50 -10.45 0.05
C TYR A 31 0.33 -10.90 -1.40
N GLU A 32 -0.73 -11.66 -1.67
CA GLU A 32 -1.04 -12.11 -3.03
C GLU A 32 -1.55 -10.95 -3.91
N GLU A 33 -1.46 -11.11 -5.23
CA GLU A 33 -2.08 -10.17 -6.17
C GLU A 33 -3.57 -9.94 -5.83
N GLY A 34 -3.94 -8.67 -5.68
CA GLY A 34 -5.29 -8.24 -5.27
C GLY A 34 -5.57 -8.28 -3.76
N GLU A 35 -4.64 -8.78 -2.92
CA GLU A 35 -4.81 -8.77 -1.46
C GLU A 35 -4.71 -7.35 -0.90
N GLU A 36 -5.59 -7.03 0.06
CA GLU A 36 -5.58 -5.76 0.78
C GLU A 36 -4.47 -5.75 1.83
N ILE A 37 -3.71 -4.65 1.86
CA ILE A 37 -2.65 -4.41 2.83
C ILE A 37 -3.27 -3.69 4.03
N PRO A 38 -3.18 -4.22 5.26
CA PRO A 38 -3.68 -3.57 6.45
C PRO A 38 -2.87 -2.29 6.70
N THR A 39 -3.58 -1.16 6.71
CA THR A 39 -3.03 0.16 7.03
C THR A 39 -3.55 0.61 8.39
N ILE A 40 -2.77 1.45 9.07
CA ILE A 40 -3.22 2.13 10.30
C ILE A 40 -4.01 3.40 10.01
N GLU A 41 -3.90 3.92 8.78
CA GLU A 41 -4.55 5.16 8.37
C GLU A 41 -5.95 4.82 7.81
N LEU A 42 -6.99 5.30 8.49
CA LEU A 42 -8.38 4.87 8.29
C LEU A 42 -8.94 5.04 6.87
N LEU A 43 -8.40 5.99 6.10
CA LEU A 43 -8.86 6.28 4.74
C LEU A 43 -7.89 5.78 3.68
N LEU A 44 -6.74 5.26 4.09
CA LEU A 44 -5.72 4.77 3.18
C LEU A 44 -5.99 3.29 2.93
N HIS A 45 -6.43 2.98 1.72
CA HIS A 45 -6.58 1.60 1.27
C HIS A 45 -5.42 1.27 0.35
N CYS A 46 -4.74 0.16 0.64
CA CYS A 46 -3.60 -0.31 -0.13
C CYS A 46 -3.89 -1.73 -0.61
N THR A 47 -3.52 -2.04 -1.84
CA THR A 47 -3.66 -3.39 -2.41
C THR A 47 -2.36 -3.79 -3.08
N CYS A 48 -2.06 -5.09 -3.10
CA CYS A 48 -1.01 -5.60 -3.96
C CYS A 48 -1.50 -5.64 -5.40
N HIS A 49 -0.79 -4.98 -6.31
CA HIS A 49 -1.08 -5.07 -7.73
C HIS A 49 0.22 -5.03 -8.55
N ASN A 50 0.42 -6.03 -9.42
CA ASN A 50 1.57 -6.19 -10.28
C ASN A 50 2.90 -6.09 -9.50
N GLN A 51 2.97 -6.78 -8.35
CA GLN A 51 4.14 -6.78 -7.46
C GLN A 51 4.47 -5.39 -6.86
N MET A 52 3.52 -4.45 -6.89
CA MET A 52 3.63 -3.12 -6.29
C MET A 52 2.47 -2.87 -5.32
N LEU A 53 2.73 -2.08 -4.27
CA LEU A 53 1.67 -1.61 -3.38
C LEU A 53 0.97 -0.42 -4.03
N MET A 54 -0.30 -0.60 -4.38
CA MET A 54 -1.16 0.45 -4.92
C MET A 54 -2.06 0.99 -3.81
N CYS A 55 -1.79 2.21 -3.38
CA CYS A 55 -2.51 2.87 -2.29
C CYS A 55 -3.34 4.06 -2.79
N TYR A 56 -4.53 4.23 -2.23
CA TYR A 56 -5.39 5.37 -2.46
C TYR A 56 -5.99 5.86 -1.14
N LEU A 57 -6.21 7.17 -1.06
CA LEU A 57 -6.91 7.81 0.04
C LEU A 57 -8.34 8.07 -0.40
N GLU A 58 -9.30 7.50 0.31
CA GLU A 58 -10.71 7.89 0.13
C GLU A 58 -10.98 9.24 0.80
N ASP A 59 -11.84 10.04 0.17
CA ASP A 59 -12.35 11.24 0.82
C ASP A 59 -13.20 10.88 2.04
N CYS A 60 -12.98 11.63 3.10
CA CYS A 60 -13.66 11.48 4.37
C CYS A 60 -15.14 11.85 4.24
N ASN A 61 -16.03 10.86 4.14
CA ASN A 61 -17.47 11.08 4.27
C ASN A 61 -17.89 10.90 5.75
N THR A 62 -18.99 11.54 6.15
CA THR A 62 -19.46 11.60 7.56
C THR A 62 -19.76 10.23 8.17
N THR A 63 -19.87 9.17 7.37
CA THR A 63 -20.18 7.81 7.83
C THR A 63 -18.93 6.94 8.00
N LYS A 64 -17.88 7.16 7.20
CA LYS A 64 -16.66 6.34 7.20
C LYS A 64 -15.53 6.89 8.06
N CYS A 65 -15.55 8.19 8.34
CA CYS A 65 -14.64 8.80 9.30
C CYS A 65 -15.32 8.90 10.67
N PRO A 66 -15.00 8.04 11.65
CA PRO A 66 -15.17 8.43 13.03
C PRO A 66 -14.32 9.69 13.21
N GLN A 67 -14.95 10.84 13.41
CA GLN A 67 -14.22 12.06 13.71
C GLN A 67 -13.34 11.75 14.92
N LEU A 68 -12.02 11.82 14.73
CA LEU A 68 -11.07 11.78 15.82
C LEU A 68 -11.46 12.91 16.77
N GLN A 69 -11.99 12.53 17.94
CA GLN A 69 -12.14 13.42 19.09
C GLN A 69 -10.77 13.76 19.67
#